data_AF-A0A7C2KX51-F1
#
_entry.id   AF-A0A7C2KX51-F1
#
_cell.length_a   1.000
_cell.length_b   1.000
_cell.length_c   1.000
_cell.angle_alpha   90.00
_cell.angle_beta   90.00
_cell.angle_gamma   90.00
#
_symmetry.space_group_name_H-M   'P 1'
#
loop_
_entity.id
_entity.type
_entity.pdbx_description
1 polymer ?
#
loop_
_entity_poly.entity_id
_entity_poly.type
_entity_poly.pdbx_seq_one_letter_code
_entity_poly.pdbx_strand_id
1 'polypeptide(L)'
;MFAGSACLIRLVGPFLIAGSCVASVCHSALAQQPPLDLTVEAWNEAAYGFFQIDADDWQWDEACQCYFYQQNEPAMLYDKDTGDLVGILYPPSSVHLTLGPTRTIDISMILIAGGGGTTTFVVQTPTLETGHVAEQDAEARASATFTVDDLDENYVLLTGVGTQGTGAFRGYTYDGAVPERFTHLIGFIFASNGGEATASQNDPPSGFRAVGSPVDALSVELAFSLTPNDLAQATCRLEVPVPSICPTDLNDDGRTDLVDLSITLDSFGLCQGDSEFADEADIDGDSCVSLGDLVIVLSAFGSNCD
;
A
#
# COMPACT_ATOMS: atom_id res chain seq x y z
N MET A 1 -28.97 0.84 2.89
CA MET A 1 -30.08 0.09 3.52
C MET A 1 -29.55 -1.32 3.76
N PHE A 2 -28.95 -1.55 4.93
CA PHE A 2 -28.15 -2.76 5.19
C PHE A 2 -29.05 -3.92 5.63
N ALA A 3 -28.96 -5.05 4.92
CA ALA A 3 -29.58 -6.30 5.30
C ALA A 3 -28.71 -6.98 6.37
N GLY A 4 -29.13 -6.91 7.63
CA GLY A 4 -28.53 -7.68 8.71
C GLY A 4 -28.82 -9.17 8.52
N SER A 5 -27.76 -9.98 8.38
CA SER A 5 -27.87 -11.43 8.36
C SER A 5 -28.10 -11.93 9.79
N ALA A 6 -29.34 -12.29 10.12
CA ALA A 6 -29.70 -12.86 11.41
C ALA A 6 -29.57 -14.38 11.36
N CYS A 7 -28.69 -14.94 12.20
CA CYS A 7 -28.63 -16.38 12.45
C CYS A 7 -29.86 -16.82 13.25
N LEU A 8 -30.85 -17.41 12.57
CA LEU A 8 -32.11 -17.87 13.18
C LEU A 8 -31.93 -19.29 13.75
N ILE A 9 -31.72 -19.41 15.06
CA ILE A 9 -31.75 -20.71 15.76
C ILE A 9 -33.22 -21.13 15.95
N ARG A 10 -33.65 -22.18 15.25
CA ARG A 10 -35.00 -22.75 15.38
C ARG A 10 -34.97 -23.91 16.38
N LEU A 11 -35.44 -23.66 17.60
CA LEU A 11 -35.61 -24.70 18.63
C LEU A 11 -36.88 -25.53 18.38
N VAL A 12 -36.73 -26.85 18.24
CA VAL A 12 -37.85 -27.80 18.21
C VAL A 12 -37.54 -28.96 19.17
N GLY A 13 -38.24 -29.02 20.31
CA GLY A 13 -38.35 -30.22 21.15
C GLY A 13 -37.65 -30.18 22.53
N PRO A 14 -38.11 -30.98 23.52
CA PRO A 14 -37.73 -30.89 24.92
C PRO A 14 -36.56 -31.81 25.31
N PHE A 15 -35.45 -31.77 24.56
CA PHE A 15 -34.21 -32.44 24.95
C PHE A 15 -33.05 -31.45 24.84
N LEU A 16 -32.58 -30.97 26.00
CA LEU A 16 -31.35 -30.19 26.12
C LEU A 16 -30.15 -31.14 25.95
N ILE A 17 -29.51 -31.08 24.78
CA ILE A 17 -28.12 -31.51 24.62
C ILE A 17 -27.30 -30.22 24.63
N ALA A 18 -26.43 -30.07 25.63
CA ALA A 18 -25.45 -28.98 25.67
C ALA A 18 -24.41 -29.24 24.58
N GLY A 19 -24.73 -28.88 23.34
CA GLY A 19 -23.75 -28.77 22.26
C GLY A 19 -22.93 -27.51 22.50
N SER A 20 -21.64 -27.65 22.77
CA SER A 20 -20.71 -26.54 22.71
C SER A 20 -20.73 -25.99 21.30
N CYS A 21 -21.45 -24.90 21.08
CA CYS A 21 -21.28 -24.10 19.87
C CYS A 21 -19.92 -23.43 20.01
N VAL A 22 -18.91 -24.04 19.40
CA VAL A 22 -17.70 -23.32 19.04
C VAL A 22 -18.18 -22.21 18.11
N ALA A 23 -18.29 -21.00 18.64
CA ALA A 23 -18.42 -19.82 17.81
C ALA A 23 -17.14 -19.78 16.99
N SER A 24 -17.18 -20.35 15.79
CA SER A 24 -16.20 -20.01 14.77
C SER A 24 -16.33 -18.50 14.66
N VAL A 25 -15.34 -17.80 15.20
CA VAL A 25 -15.13 -16.40 14.93
C VAL A 25 -14.85 -16.40 13.44
N CYS A 26 -15.91 -16.32 12.62
CA CYS A 26 -15.76 -15.81 11.28
C CYS A 26 -15.03 -14.50 11.52
N HIS A 27 -13.77 -14.42 11.12
CA HIS A 27 -13.11 -13.15 10.89
C HIS A 27 -14.12 -12.39 10.06
N SER A 28 -14.88 -11.53 10.72
CA SER A 28 -15.88 -10.70 10.10
C SER A 28 -15.03 -9.91 9.14
N ALA A 29 -15.14 -10.26 7.85
CA ALA A 29 -14.42 -9.62 6.76
C ALA A 29 -14.45 -8.14 7.09
N LEU A 30 -13.30 -7.59 7.51
CA LEU A 30 -13.14 -6.16 7.71
C LEU A 30 -13.73 -5.61 6.43
N ALA A 31 -14.90 -4.95 6.55
CA ALA A 31 -15.66 -4.53 5.40
C ALA A 31 -14.67 -3.70 4.60
N GLN A 32 -14.21 -4.29 3.51
CA GLN A 32 -13.07 -3.87 2.74
C GLN A 32 -13.56 -2.60 2.10
N GLN A 33 -13.41 -1.48 2.80
CA GLN A 33 -13.78 -0.20 2.23
C GLN A 33 -12.82 -0.05 1.06
N PRO A 34 -13.34 0.19 -0.15
CA PRO A 34 -12.47 0.56 -1.24
C PRO A 34 -11.63 1.74 -0.78
N PRO A 35 -10.36 1.79 -1.20
CA PRO A 35 -9.50 2.91 -0.87
C PRO A 35 -10.12 4.21 -1.37
N LEU A 36 -9.68 5.32 -0.78
CA LEU A 36 -10.08 6.67 -1.19
C LEU A 36 -9.79 6.93 -2.69
N ASP A 37 -10.22 8.09 -3.16
CA ASP A 37 -10.05 8.50 -4.54
C ASP A 37 -8.55 8.63 -4.92
N LEU A 38 -8.18 8.13 -6.10
CA LEU A 38 -6.89 8.44 -6.73
C LEU A 38 -7.10 9.63 -7.67
N THR A 39 -6.27 10.66 -7.53
CA THR A 39 -6.39 11.87 -8.36
C THR A 39 -5.17 12.03 -9.28
N VAL A 40 -5.46 12.49 -10.49
CA VAL A 40 -4.47 12.91 -11.49
C VAL A 40 -4.82 14.35 -11.86
N GLU A 41 -3.97 15.27 -11.44
CA GLU A 41 -4.06 16.68 -11.77
C GLU A 41 -2.99 17.02 -12.80
N ALA A 42 -3.35 17.86 -13.76
CA ALA A 42 -2.41 18.40 -14.73
C ALA A 42 -2.64 19.91 -14.86
N TRP A 43 -1.59 20.71 -14.90
CA TRP A 43 -1.73 22.14 -15.17
C TRP A 43 -0.52 22.73 -15.88
N ASN A 44 -0.73 23.84 -16.56
CA ASN A 44 0.30 24.70 -17.13
C ASN A 44 -0.05 26.17 -16.85
N GLU A 45 0.61 27.12 -17.52
CA GLU A 45 0.36 28.55 -17.30
C GLU A 45 -1.06 29.00 -17.69
N ALA A 46 -1.76 28.24 -18.54
CA ALA A 46 -3.02 28.64 -19.16
C ALA A 46 -4.22 27.80 -18.72
N ALA A 47 -4.01 26.59 -18.19
CA ALA A 47 -5.05 25.58 -18.11
C ALA A 47 -4.82 24.58 -16.95
N TYR A 48 -5.92 24.05 -16.38
CA TYR A 48 -5.97 23.04 -15.32
C TYR A 48 -6.93 21.90 -15.68
N GLY A 49 -6.41 20.68 -15.80
CA GLY A 49 -7.16 19.46 -16.03
C GLY A 49 -7.13 18.52 -14.83
N PHE A 50 -8.19 17.73 -14.68
CA PHE A 50 -8.40 16.84 -13.54
C PHE A 50 -9.00 15.51 -13.99
N PHE A 51 -8.49 14.41 -13.45
CA PHE A 51 -9.04 13.07 -13.59
C PHE A 51 -9.02 12.38 -12.22
N GLN A 52 -10.08 11.64 -11.92
CA GLN A 52 -10.26 10.95 -10.67
C GLN A 52 -10.71 9.52 -10.93
N ILE A 53 -10.13 8.58 -10.19
CA ILE A 53 -10.59 7.20 -10.11
C ILE A 53 -11.39 7.11 -8.83
N ASP A 54 -12.69 6.83 -8.97
CA ASP A 54 -13.58 6.75 -7.82
C ASP A 54 -13.41 5.39 -7.13
N ALA A 55 -13.80 5.33 -5.86
CA ALA A 55 -13.79 4.11 -5.06
C ALA A 55 -14.50 2.91 -5.75
N ASP A 56 -15.53 3.17 -6.56
CA ASP A 56 -16.31 2.15 -7.27
C ASP A 56 -15.60 1.59 -8.52
N ASP A 57 -14.53 2.24 -9.00
CA ASP A 57 -13.75 1.79 -10.18
C ASP A 57 -12.70 0.74 -9.83
N TRP A 58 -12.39 0.58 -8.55
CA TRP A 58 -11.42 -0.40 -8.07
C TRP A 58 -11.97 -1.82 -8.15
N GLN A 59 -11.13 -2.74 -8.64
CA GLN A 59 -11.44 -4.16 -8.68
C GLN A 59 -10.68 -4.87 -7.58
N TRP A 60 -11.40 -5.63 -6.75
CA TRP A 60 -10.79 -6.52 -5.77
C TRP A 60 -10.43 -7.84 -6.43
N ASP A 61 -9.19 -8.30 -6.22
CA ASP A 61 -8.74 -9.63 -6.60
C ASP A 61 -8.38 -10.44 -5.35
N GLU A 62 -9.18 -11.48 -5.10
CA GLU A 62 -9.03 -12.39 -3.96
C GLU A 62 -7.71 -13.16 -3.98
N ALA A 63 -7.12 -13.42 -5.15
CA ALA A 63 -5.92 -14.22 -5.28
C ALA A 63 -4.67 -13.48 -4.80
N CYS A 64 -4.57 -12.18 -5.10
CA CYS A 64 -3.48 -11.32 -4.63
C CYS A 64 -3.79 -10.60 -3.32
N GLN A 65 -5.04 -10.65 -2.84
CA GLN A 65 -5.53 -9.79 -1.76
C GLN A 65 -5.23 -8.31 -2.06
N CYS A 66 -5.55 -7.86 -3.27
CA CYS A 66 -5.19 -6.53 -3.75
C CYS A 66 -6.37 -5.84 -4.43
N TYR A 67 -6.41 -4.52 -4.33
CA TYR A 67 -7.22 -3.68 -5.20
C TYR A 67 -6.39 -3.30 -6.41
N PHE A 68 -6.97 -3.37 -7.60
CA PHE A 68 -6.32 -2.88 -8.79
C PHE A 68 -7.27 -2.03 -9.63
N TYR A 69 -6.67 -1.07 -10.31
CA TYR A 69 -7.29 -0.25 -11.32
C TYR A 69 -6.50 -0.38 -12.62
N GLN A 70 -7.21 -0.49 -13.75
CA GLN A 70 -6.59 -0.51 -15.06
C GLN A 70 -7.35 0.40 -16.03
N GLN A 71 -6.67 1.45 -16.47
CA GLN A 71 -7.12 2.31 -17.56
C GLN A 71 -6.87 1.60 -18.90
N ASN A 72 -7.96 1.29 -19.62
CA ASN A 72 -7.89 0.66 -20.93
C ASN A 72 -8.09 1.63 -22.11
N GLU A 73 -8.55 2.85 -21.83
CA GLU A 73 -8.80 3.90 -22.83
C GLU A 73 -8.08 5.19 -22.44
N PRO A 74 -7.61 6.04 -23.37
CA PRO A 74 -7.03 7.33 -23.00
C PRO A 74 -8.01 8.20 -22.21
N ALA A 75 -7.56 8.74 -21.07
CA ALA A 75 -8.28 9.76 -20.33
C ALA A 75 -7.67 11.13 -20.62
N MET A 76 -8.48 12.03 -21.18
CA MET A 76 -8.05 13.37 -21.59
C MET A 76 -8.30 14.35 -20.45
N LEU A 77 -7.27 15.09 -20.04
CA LEU A 77 -7.35 16.11 -19.00
C LEU A 77 -7.57 17.47 -19.64
N TYR A 78 -8.84 17.83 -19.82
CA TYR A 78 -9.24 19.13 -20.38
C TYR A 78 -9.45 20.16 -19.28
N ASP A 79 -9.11 21.41 -19.58
CA ASP A 79 -9.53 22.55 -18.77
C ASP A 79 -11.03 22.76 -18.88
N LYS A 80 -11.69 22.89 -17.72
CA LYS A 80 -13.15 23.00 -17.64
C LYS A 80 -13.69 24.31 -18.21
N ASP A 81 -12.91 25.37 -18.12
CA ASP A 81 -13.32 26.72 -18.50
C ASP A 81 -12.96 27.05 -19.96
N THR A 82 -11.77 26.65 -20.42
CA THR A 82 -11.29 26.93 -21.78
C THR A 82 -11.55 25.78 -22.77
N GLY A 83 -11.63 24.54 -22.29
CA GLY A 83 -11.70 23.34 -23.12
C GLY A 83 -10.35 22.92 -23.72
N ASP A 84 -9.25 23.57 -23.33
CA ASP A 84 -7.91 23.25 -23.82
C ASP A 84 -7.41 21.92 -23.24
N LEU A 85 -6.67 21.16 -24.05
CA LEU A 85 -6.04 19.92 -23.62
C LEU A 85 -4.79 20.22 -22.79
N VAL A 86 -4.78 19.79 -21.52
CA VAL A 86 -3.66 19.99 -20.61
C VAL A 86 -2.73 18.79 -20.60
N GLY A 87 -3.29 17.57 -20.62
CA GLY A 87 -2.52 16.34 -20.68
C GLY A 87 -3.38 15.12 -20.98
N ILE A 88 -2.73 13.97 -21.13
CA ILE A 88 -3.39 12.69 -21.42
C ILE A 88 -2.83 11.63 -20.47
N LEU A 89 -3.71 10.90 -19.79
CA LEU A 89 -3.38 9.63 -19.16
C LEU A 89 -3.60 8.51 -20.18
N TYR A 90 -2.51 7.94 -20.70
CA TYR A 90 -2.51 7.03 -21.83
C TYR A 90 -2.49 5.55 -21.37
N PRO A 91 -3.23 4.63 -22.02
CA PRO A 91 -3.24 3.22 -21.66
C PRO A 91 -2.01 2.48 -22.23
N PRO A 92 -1.57 1.37 -21.59
CA PRO A 92 -2.07 0.85 -20.33
C PRO A 92 -1.49 1.64 -19.15
N SER A 93 -2.37 2.28 -18.38
CA SER A 93 -2.02 2.83 -17.07
C SER A 93 -2.73 1.99 -16.01
N SER A 94 -2.03 1.58 -14.97
CA SER A 94 -2.56 0.75 -13.90
C SER A 94 -2.02 1.15 -12.53
N VAL A 95 -2.81 0.88 -11.51
CA VAL A 95 -2.43 1.04 -10.11
C VAL A 95 -2.84 -0.20 -9.36
N HIS A 96 -1.92 -0.78 -8.60
CA HIS A 96 -2.12 -1.95 -7.77
C HIS A 96 -1.83 -1.60 -6.31
N LEU A 97 -2.81 -1.84 -5.44
CA LEU A 97 -2.74 -1.63 -4.00
C LEU A 97 -2.86 -2.99 -3.32
N THR A 98 -1.76 -3.50 -2.79
CA THR A 98 -1.69 -4.85 -2.21
C THR A 98 -1.86 -4.80 -0.70
N LEU A 99 -2.84 -5.55 -0.19
CA LEU A 99 -3.16 -5.73 1.24
C LEU A 99 -2.69 -7.11 1.77
N GLY A 100 -1.67 -7.70 1.13
CA GLY A 100 -1.04 -8.95 1.56
C GLY A 100 -0.02 -8.76 2.70
N PRO A 101 0.78 -9.78 3.05
CA PRO A 101 1.80 -9.71 4.11
C PRO A 101 2.79 -8.57 3.89
N THR A 102 2.94 -8.15 2.64
CA THR A 102 3.61 -6.92 2.27
C THR A 102 2.59 -5.90 1.80
N ARG A 103 2.57 -4.72 2.43
CA ARG A 103 1.75 -3.59 2.01
C ARG A 103 2.48 -2.85 0.91
N THR A 104 1.91 -2.88 -0.29
CA THR A 104 2.57 -2.36 -1.48
C THR A 104 1.63 -1.45 -2.26
N ILE A 105 2.15 -0.29 -2.66
CA ILE A 105 1.54 0.58 -3.67
C ILE A 105 2.43 0.49 -4.91
N ASP A 106 1.93 -0.13 -5.97
CA ASP A 106 2.57 -0.21 -7.29
C ASP A 106 1.79 0.68 -8.28
N ILE A 107 2.48 1.60 -8.93
CA ILE A 107 1.91 2.53 -9.91
C ILE A 107 2.64 2.34 -11.24
N SER A 108 1.90 2.15 -12.33
CA SER A 108 2.42 2.17 -13.69
C SER A 108 1.57 3.11 -14.54
N MET A 109 2.15 4.18 -15.08
CA MET A 109 1.38 5.15 -15.87
C MET A 109 2.17 5.72 -17.04
N ILE A 110 1.42 6.16 -18.05
CA ILE A 110 1.93 6.88 -19.20
C ILE A 110 1.18 8.21 -19.27
N LEU A 111 1.91 9.31 -19.17
CA LEU A 111 1.38 10.67 -19.19
C LEU A 111 1.97 11.41 -20.39
N ILE A 112 1.12 12.15 -21.12
CA ILE A 112 1.54 12.99 -22.25
C ILE A 112 1.16 14.44 -21.94
N ALA A 113 2.12 15.36 -22.00
CA ALA A 113 1.87 16.79 -21.83
C ALA A 113 1.12 17.38 -23.02
N GLY A 114 0.19 18.29 -22.76
CA GLY A 114 -0.46 19.08 -23.82
C GLY A 114 0.50 20.09 -24.45
N GLY A 115 0.12 20.66 -25.59
CA GLY A 115 0.93 21.64 -26.33
C GLY A 115 0.92 23.06 -25.75
N GLY A 116 0.16 23.32 -24.69
CA GLY A 116 -0.05 24.66 -24.12
C GLY A 116 1.11 25.22 -23.28
N GLY A 117 2.19 24.45 -23.10
CA GLY A 117 3.34 24.82 -22.27
C GLY A 117 3.85 23.62 -21.46
N THR A 118 4.89 23.86 -20.64
CA THR A 118 5.35 22.85 -19.67
C THR A 118 4.17 22.48 -18.76
N THR A 119 3.85 21.19 -18.73
CA THR A 119 2.73 20.67 -17.96
C THR A 119 3.25 20.04 -16.69
N THR A 120 2.73 20.47 -15.55
CA THR A 120 2.94 19.82 -14.25
C THR A 120 1.86 18.77 -14.05
N PHE A 121 2.28 17.54 -13.77
CA PHE A 121 1.41 16.45 -13.34
C PHE A 121 1.59 16.21 -11.84
N VAL A 122 0.48 16.02 -11.15
CA VAL A 122 0.43 15.47 -9.78
C VAL A 122 -0.50 14.29 -9.76
N VAL A 123 0.03 13.12 -9.41
CA VAL A 123 -0.74 11.90 -9.20
C VAL A 123 -0.64 11.53 -7.74
N GLN A 124 -1.78 11.54 -7.04
CA GLN A 124 -1.85 11.21 -5.63
C GLN A 124 -2.66 9.95 -5.44
N THR A 125 -2.03 8.94 -4.85
CA THR A 125 -2.74 7.72 -4.45
C THR A 125 -3.54 7.93 -3.17
N PRO A 126 -4.59 7.14 -2.96
CA PRO A 126 -5.23 7.07 -1.66
C PRO A 126 -4.28 6.56 -0.59
N THR A 127 -4.58 6.92 0.65
CA THR A 127 -3.92 6.34 1.82
C THR A 127 -4.29 4.86 1.94
N LEU A 128 -3.27 4.00 1.90
CA LEU A 128 -3.38 2.56 2.10
C LEU A 128 -3.07 2.23 3.56
N GLU A 129 -4.11 1.90 4.32
CA GLU A 129 -3.95 1.44 5.71
C GLU A 129 -3.12 0.16 5.76
N THR A 130 -2.03 0.17 6.54
CA THR A 130 -1.17 -1.01 6.72
C THR A 130 -1.65 -1.88 7.88
N GLY A 131 -2.38 -1.29 8.83
CA GLY A 131 -2.38 -1.75 10.21
C GLY A 131 -1.18 -1.16 10.95
N HIS A 132 -1.27 -1.05 12.27
CA HIS A 132 -0.20 -0.45 13.07
C HIS A 132 1.07 -1.31 13.02
N VAL A 133 2.15 -0.75 12.49
CA VAL A 133 3.50 -1.31 12.55
C VAL A 133 4.31 -0.48 13.55
N ALA A 134 4.83 -1.13 14.60
CA ALA A 134 5.60 -0.45 15.63
C ALA A 134 6.92 0.11 15.07
N GLU A 135 7.44 1.18 15.68
CA GLU A 135 8.63 1.89 15.19
C GLU A 135 9.84 0.96 14.98
N GLN A 136 10.07 0.00 15.88
CA GLN A 136 11.21 -0.91 15.79
C GLN A 136 11.11 -1.90 14.62
N ASP A 137 9.90 -2.16 14.13
CA ASP A 137 9.62 -3.11 13.05
C ASP A 137 9.26 -2.39 11.74
N ALA A 138 9.06 -1.07 11.80
CA ALA A 138 8.72 -0.23 10.67
C ALA A 138 9.93 -0.03 9.75
N GLU A 139 10.05 -0.91 8.77
CA GLU A 139 10.96 -0.77 7.65
C GLU A 139 10.22 -0.45 6.36
N ALA A 140 10.88 0.21 5.41
CA ALA A 140 10.30 0.47 4.10
C ALA A 140 11.36 0.41 3.00
N ARG A 141 10.88 0.22 1.77
CA ARG A 141 11.64 0.45 0.56
C ARG A 141 10.77 1.07 -0.52
N ALA A 142 11.42 1.76 -1.44
CA ALA A 142 10.76 2.29 -2.60
C ALA A 142 11.65 2.19 -3.84
N SER A 143 11.02 2.13 -4.99
CA SER A 143 11.69 2.22 -6.28
C SER A 143 10.88 3.08 -7.24
N ALA A 144 11.59 3.78 -8.12
CA ALA A 144 10.99 4.58 -9.17
C ALA A 144 11.82 4.46 -10.44
N THR A 145 11.16 4.18 -11.55
CA THR A 145 11.72 4.23 -12.90
C THR A 145 10.85 5.13 -13.74
N PHE A 146 11.48 6.07 -14.42
CA PHE A 146 10.84 6.98 -15.35
C PHE A 146 11.55 6.91 -16.69
N THR A 147 10.77 6.87 -17.76
CA THR A 147 11.21 6.98 -19.14
C THR A 147 10.53 8.20 -19.76
N VAL A 148 11.29 9.02 -20.46
CA VAL A 148 10.76 10.18 -21.19
C VAL A 148 11.08 10.04 -22.67
N ASP A 149 10.14 10.45 -23.52
CA ASP A 149 10.26 10.42 -24.97
C ASP A 149 9.88 11.78 -25.55
N ASP A 150 10.75 12.32 -26.42
CA ASP A 150 10.53 13.58 -27.13
C ASP A 150 9.74 13.31 -28.41
N LEU A 151 8.47 13.72 -28.42
CA LEU A 151 7.55 13.40 -29.51
C LEU A 151 7.49 14.48 -30.60
N ASP A 152 8.03 15.68 -30.36
CA ASP A 152 7.93 16.82 -31.29
C ASP A 152 9.29 17.38 -31.74
N GLU A 153 10.36 16.64 -31.46
CA GLU A 153 11.75 16.92 -31.84
C GLU A 153 12.30 18.21 -31.20
N ASN A 154 11.76 18.60 -30.03
CA ASN A 154 12.09 19.86 -29.39
C ASN A 154 12.96 19.75 -28.13
N TYR A 155 13.44 18.56 -27.75
CA TYR A 155 14.00 18.10 -26.46
C TYR A 155 12.91 17.75 -25.43
N VAL A 156 13.16 16.73 -24.62
CA VAL A 156 12.29 16.41 -23.47
C VAL A 156 13.02 16.65 -22.15
N LEU A 157 12.33 17.30 -21.22
CA LEU A 157 12.78 17.52 -19.85
C LEU A 157 11.65 17.17 -18.86
N LEU A 158 11.92 16.18 -18.02
CA LEU A 158 11.13 15.90 -16.82
C LEU A 158 11.88 16.44 -15.60
N THR A 159 11.21 17.22 -14.77
CA THR A 159 11.77 17.76 -13.51
C THR A 159 10.80 17.52 -12.36
N GLY A 160 11.26 16.94 -11.25
CA GLY A 160 10.43 16.80 -10.05
C GLY A 160 9.97 18.17 -9.51
N VAL A 161 8.70 18.26 -9.12
CA VAL A 161 8.11 19.50 -8.55
C VAL A 161 8.67 19.75 -7.16
N GLY A 162 8.73 21.02 -6.72
CA GLY A 162 9.15 21.41 -5.37
C GLY A 162 10.54 22.02 -5.31
N THR A 163 11.14 22.04 -4.12
CA THR A 163 12.53 22.50 -3.95
C THR A 163 13.50 21.65 -4.77
N GLN A 164 14.68 22.17 -5.08
CA GLN A 164 15.70 21.38 -5.76
C GLN A 164 15.99 20.08 -4.97
N GLY A 165 15.85 18.94 -5.64
CA GLY A 165 16.03 17.61 -5.05
C GLY A 165 14.76 16.95 -4.53
N THR A 166 13.57 17.51 -4.68
CA THR A 166 12.32 16.92 -4.11
C THR A 166 11.79 15.67 -4.85
N GLY A 167 12.45 15.25 -5.93
CA GLY A 167 12.10 14.04 -6.70
C GLY A 167 10.77 14.13 -7.45
N ALA A 168 10.64 13.35 -8.52
CA ALA A 168 9.39 13.16 -9.26
C ALA A 168 8.49 12.12 -8.58
N PHE A 169 9.05 11.16 -7.85
CA PHE A 169 8.32 10.21 -7.02
C PHE A 169 8.56 10.51 -5.54
N ARG A 170 7.52 10.43 -4.73
CA ARG A 170 7.56 10.61 -3.28
C ARG A 170 6.76 9.51 -2.61
N GLY A 171 7.41 8.82 -1.66
CA GLY A 171 6.77 7.84 -0.79
C GLY A 171 6.53 8.43 0.59
N TYR A 172 5.33 8.25 1.11
CA TYR A 172 4.91 8.72 2.43
C TYR A 172 4.47 7.54 3.30
N THR A 173 4.86 7.58 4.56
CA THR A 173 4.37 6.76 5.66
C THR A 173 3.55 7.64 6.59
N TYR A 174 2.68 7.07 7.41
CA TYR A 174 1.81 7.83 8.31
C TYR A 174 1.89 7.24 9.72
N ASP A 175 2.07 8.10 10.72
CA ASP A 175 1.79 7.83 12.14
C ASP A 175 0.46 8.53 12.47
N GLY A 176 -0.62 7.77 12.51
CA GLY A 176 -1.99 8.25 12.49
C GLY A 176 -2.30 9.12 11.28
N ALA A 177 -2.59 10.41 11.52
CA ALA A 177 -2.98 11.37 10.48
C ALA A 177 -1.81 12.24 9.97
N VAL A 178 -0.58 12.00 10.45
CA VAL A 178 0.58 12.84 10.12
C VAL A 178 1.40 12.16 9.01
N PRO A 179 1.44 12.72 7.78
CA PRO A 179 2.29 12.19 6.73
C PRO A 179 3.75 12.50 7.03
N GLU A 180 4.58 11.45 7.02
CA GLU A 180 6.03 11.55 7.04
C GLU A 180 6.59 11.10 5.69
N ARG A 181 7.44 11.93 5.09
CA ARG A 181 8.05 11.59 3.81
C ARG A 181 9.19 10.60 4.03
N PHE A 182 8.98 9.36 3.60
CA PHE A 182 10.00 8.32 3.64
C PHE A 182 11.10 8.57 2.60
N THR A 183 10.73 8.90 1.35
CA THR A 183 11.70 9.03 0.26
C THR A 183 11.28 10.04 -0.81
N HIS A 184 12.24 10.38 -1.66
CA HIS A 184 12.05 11.10 -2.90
C HIS A 184 13.01 10.61 -3.98
N LEU A 185 12.50 10.23 -5.15
CA LEU A 185 13.31 9.61 -6.20
C LEU A 185 13.18 10.38 -7.50
N ILE A 186 14.24 10.33 -8.30
CA ILE A 186 14.34 10.90 -9.65
C ILE A 186 14.17 12.43 -9.66
N GLY A 187 15.28 13.17 -9.56
CA GLY A 187 15.23 14.63 -9.56
C GLY A 187 14.89 15.25 -10.93
N PHE A 188 15.48 14.72 -12.00
CA PHE A 188 15.22 15.16 -13.38
C PHE A 188 15.66 14.08 -14.39
N ILE A 189 15.11 14.15 -15.60
CA ILE A 189 15.52 13.36 -16.77
C ILE A 189 15.52 14.26 -17.98
N PHE A 190 16.53 14.13 -18.84
CA PHE A 190 16.68 14.92 -20.05
C PHE A 190 17.06 14.02 -21.22
N ALA A 191 16.43 14.22 -22.36
CA ALA A 191 16.89 13.70 -23.64
C ALA A 191 16.98 14.83 -24.67
N SER A 192 17.92 14.71 -25.60
CA SER A 192 18.04 15.62 -26.73
C SER A 192 16.87 15.45 -27.72
N ASN A 193 16.82 16.30 -28.74
CA ASN A 193 15.80 16.28 -29.79
C ASN A 193 15.56 14.88 -30.39
N GLY A 194 14.30 14.43 -30.36
CA GLY A 194 13.82 13.11 -30.80
C GLY A 194 14.40 11.94 -30.01
N GLY A 195 14.93 12.21 -28.82
CA GLY A 195 15.61 11.24 -27.97
C GLY A 195 14.71 10.69 -26.87
N GLU A 196 15.10 9.52 -26.38
CA GLU A 196 14.52 8.87 -25.21
C GLU A 196 15.56 8.87 -24.08
N ALA A 197 15.12 9.04 -22.84
CA ALA A 197 15.97 8.85 -21.67
C ALA A 197 15.22 8.13 -20.55
N THR A 198 15.94 7.28 -19.81
CA THR A 198 15.40 6.54 -18.67
C THR A 198 16.27 6.78 -17.43
N ALA A 199 15.63 6.96 -16.28
CA ALA A 199 16.30 6.98 -14.97
C ALA A 199 15.57 6.05 -14.00
N SER A 200 16.35 5.35 -13.18
CA SER A 200 15.86 4.41 -12.16
C SER A 200 16.62 4.60 -10.85
N GLN A 201 15.90 4.59 -9.73
CA GLN A 201 16.45 4.72 -8.39
C GLN A 201 15.69 3.83 -7.41
N ASN A 202 16.41 3.33 -6.40
CA ASN A 202 15.87 2.58 -5.27
C ASN A 202 16.29 3.26 -3.97
N ASP A 203 15.42 3.24 -2.97
CA ASP A 203 15.72 3.66 -1.59
C ASP A 203 15.13 2.67 -0.57
N PRO A 204 15.98 1.95 0.20
CA PRO A 204 17.44 1.92 0.07
C PRO A 204 17.87 1.25 -1.26
N PRO A 205 19.15 1.34 -1.67
CA PRO A 205 19.64 0.66 -2.87
C PRO A 205 19.40 -0.85 -2.90
N SER A 206 19.26 -1.49 -1.73
CA SER A 206 18.92 -2.91 -1.55
C SER A 206 18.23 -3.13 -0.21
N GLY A 207 17.33 -4.11 -0.13
CA GLY A 207 16.65 -4.50 1.12
C GLY A 207 15.60 -3.48 1.56
N PHE A 208 15.45 -3.35 2.88
CA PHE A 208 14.60 -2.36 3.54
C PHE A 208 15.47 -1.53 4.49
N ARG A 209 14.98 -0.36 4.88
CA ARG A 209 15.58 0.45 5.95
C ARG A 209 14.50 0.92 6.89
N ALA A 210 14.87 1.13 8.15
CA ALA A 210 14.00 1.73 9.15
C ALA A 210 13.37 3.04 8.63
N VAL A 211 12.07 3.19 8.88
CA VAL A 211 11.29 4.41 8.65
C VAL A 211 11.65 5.46 9.70
N GLY A 212 11.82 5.02 10.96
CA GLY A 212 12.15 5.88 12.11
C GLY A 212 10.92 6.41 12.86
N SER A 213 9.74 5.88 12.55
CA SER A 213 8.46 6.15 13.21
C SER A 213 7.52 4.95 13.01
N PRO A 214 6.47 4.79 13.83
CA PRO A 214 5.41 3.83 13.56
C PRO A 214 4.74 4.09 12.20
N VAL A 215 4.18 3.04 11.60
CA VAL A 215 3.49 3.13 10.31
C VAL A 215 2.08 2.54 10.42
N ASP A 216 1.07 3.39 10.28
CA ASP A 216 -0.34 3.02 10.21
C ASP A 216 -0.85 2.97 8.77
N ALA A 217 -0.26 3.76 7.88
CA ALA A 217 -0.66 3.83 6.49
C ALA A 217 0.46 4.30 5.53
N LEU A 218 0.21 4.16 4.23
CA LEU A 218 1.12 4.53 3.14
C LEU A 218 0.42 5.39 2.08
N SER A 219 1.16 6.27 1.43
CA SER A 219 0.73 6.85 0.17
C SER A 219 1.92 7.17 -0.73
N VAL A 220 1.66 7.24 -2.02
CA VAL A 220 2.60 7.69 -3.05
C VAL A 220 2.05 8.93 -3.73
N GLU A 221 2.96 9.85 -4.05
CA GLU A 221 2.72 10.98 -4.93
C GLU A 221 3.74 10.97 -6.07
N LEU A 222 3.27 11.14 -7.31
CA LEU A 222 4.11 11.53 -8.43
C LEU A 222 3.90 13.00 -8.69
N ALA A 223 4.94 13.82 -8.69
CA ALA A 223 4.84 15.25 -8.92
C ALA A 223 6.00 15.74 -9.78
N PHE A 224 5.75 16.01 -11.06
CA PHE A 224 6.78 16.43 -12.01
C PHE A 224 6.24 17.38 -13.08
N SER A 225 7.12 18.19 -13.63
CA SER A 225 6.88 19.00 -14.83
C SER A 225 7.49 18.32 -16.04
N LEU A 226 6.76 18.31 -17.15
CA LEU A 226 7.15 17.74 -18.43
C LEU A 226 7.02 18.81 -19.53
N THR A 227 7.97 18.85 -20.46
CA THR A 227 7.94 19.72 -21.64
C THR A 227 6.72 19.45 -22.52
N PRO A 228 6.23 20.46 -23.27
CA PRO A 228 5.00 20.34 -24.04
C PRO A 228 5.09 19.23 -25.09
N ASN A 229 3.97 18.53 -25.34
CA ASN A 229 3.83 17.43 -26.29
C ASN A 229 4.69 16.18 -26.03
N ASP A 230 5.41 16.11 -24.92
CA ASP A 230 6.26 14.96 -24.61
C ASP A 230 5.55 13.91 -23.76
N LEU A 231 6.15 12.72 -23.73
CA LEU A 231 5.67 11.58 -22.98
C LEU A 231 6.57 11.29 -21.77
N ALA A 232 5.94 10.96 -20.65
CA ALA A 232 6.59 10.38 -19.48
C ALA A 232 5.88 9.08 -19.09
N GLN A 233 6.63 7.99 -19.04
CA GLN A 233 6.21 6.72 -18.47
C GLN A 233 6.84 6.56 -17.09
N ALA A 234 6.05 6.17 -16.09
CA ALA A 234 6.50 5.94 -14.73
C ALA A 234 6.11 4.54 -14.26
N THR A 235 7.04 3.85 -13.60
CA THR A 235 6.78 2.64 -12.81
C THR A 235 7.38 2.83 -11.43
N CYS A 236 6.54 2.87 -10.43
CA CYS A 236 6.89 3.28 -9.07
C CYS A 236 6.31 2.29 -8.05
N ARG A 237 7.05 2.05 -6.98
CA ARG A 237 6.67 1.14 -5.91
C ARG A 237 7.05 1.72 -4.56
N LEU A 238 6.12 1.67 -3.61
CA LEU A 238 6.39 1.85 -2.18
C LEU A 238 5.94 0.59 -1.45
N GLU A 239 6.79 0.09 -0.57
CA GLU A 239 6.60 -1.17 0.10
C GLU A 239 6.98 -1.09 1.58
N VAL A 240 6.06 -1.50 2.43
CA VAL A 240 6.31 -1.75 3.86
C VAL A 240 6.00 -3.22 4.13
N PRO A 241 7.00 -4.01 4.54
CA PRO A 241 6.71 -5.33 5.07
C PRO A 241 5.92 -5.12 6.35
N VAL A 242 4.74 -5.72 6.44
CA VAL A 242 4.08 -5.82 7.73
C VAL A 242 4.76 -6.99 8.41
N PRO A 243 5.32 -6.81 9.62
CA PRO A 243 5.84 -7.94 10.39
C PRO A 243 4.76 -9.00 10.37
N SER A 244 5.10 -10.21 9.93
CA SER A 244 4.08 -11.24 9.84
C SER A 244 3.44 -11.34 11.22
N ILE A 245 2.15 -11.01 11.29
CA ILE A 245 1.35 -11.26 12.48
C ILE A 245 1.11 -12.77 12.44
N CYS A 246 2.14 -13.53 12.78
CA CYS A 246 2.02 -14.86 13.31
C CYS A 246 2.15 -14.68 14.81
N PRO A 247 1.04 -14.48 15.53
CA PRO A 247 1.08 -14.42 16.99
C PRO A 247 1.67 -15.68 17.61
N THR A 248 1.86 -16.73 16.80
CA THR A 248 2.35 -18.05 17.16
C THR A 248 3.78 -18.32 16.70
N ASP A 249 4.42 -17.40 15.98
CA ASP A 249 5.86 -17.41 15.68
C ASP A 249 6.54 -16.58 16.78
N LEU A 250 6.91 -17.26 17.86
CA LEU A 250 7.39 -16.63 19.09
C LEU A 250 8.90 -16.40 19.06
N ASN A 251 9.60 -16.89 18.04
CA ASN A 251 11.04 -16.71 17.87
C ASN A 251 11.41 -15.87 16.63
N ASP A 252 10.42 -15.32 15.93
CA ASP A 252 10.51 -14.53 14.69
C ASP A 252 11.28 -15.23 13.57
N ASP A 253 11.17 -16.56 13.43
CA ASP A 253 11.85 -17.33 12.38
C ASP A 253 11.03 -17.53 11.09
N GLY A 254 9.83 -16.96 11.05
CA GLY A 254 8.87 -17.01 9.95
C GLY A 254 8.00 -18.27 9.98
N ARG A 255 8.00 -19.05 11.07
CA ARG A 255 7.26 -20.31 11.18
C ARG A 255 6.67 -20.48 12.56
N THR A 256 5.61 -21.27 12.63
CA THR A 256 5.12 -21.79 13.90
C THR A 256 5.48 -23.26 14.00
N ASP A 257 6.49 -23.60 14.78
CA ASP A 257 7.02 -24.95 14.92
C ASP A 257 7.26 -25.39 16.39
N LEU A 258 8.13 -26.40 16.57
CA LEU A 258 8.43 -26.93 17.90
C LEU A 258 9.16 -25.92 18.79
N VAL A 259 9.87 -24.95 18.22
CA VAL A 259 10.54 -23.90 18.97
C VAL A 259 9.51 -22.98 19.61
N ASP A 260 8.51 -22.52 18.86
CA ASP A 260 7.43 -21.67 19.38
C ASP A 260 6.57 -22.39 20.42
N LEU A 261 6.26 -23.65 20.13
CA LEU A 261 5.59 -24.52 21.09
C LEU A 261 6.41 -24.67 22.38
N SER A 262 7.73 -24.78 22.29
CA SER A 262 8.59 -24.88 23.47
C SER A 262 8.59 -23.59 24.28
N ILE A 263 8.64 -22.41 23.64
CA ILE A 263 8.55 -21.10 24.30
C ILE A 263 7.22 -20.97 25.04
N THR A 264 6.12 -21.38 24.39
CA THR A 264 4.77 -21.39 25.01
C THR A 264 4.72 -22.32 26.22
N LEU A 265 5.30 -23.51 26.13
CA LEU A 265 5.30 -24.50 27.20
C LEU A 265 6.19 -24.10 28.38
N ASP A 266 7.29 -23.39 28.13
CA ASP A 266 8.19 -22.90 29.17
C ASP A 266 7.51 -21.82 30.04
N SER A 267 6.59 -21.04 29.45
CA SER A 267 5.78 -20.05 30.18
C SER A 267 4.43 -20.57 30.67
N PHE A 268 4.08 -21.83 30.40
CA PHE A 268 2.73 -22.34 30.62
C PHE A 268 2.30 -22.33 32.10
N GLY A 269 1.18 -21.67 32.38
CA GLY A 269 0.61 -21.48 33.71
C GLY A 269 1.19 -20.28 34.47
N LEU A 270 2.08 -19.49 33.86
CA LEU A 270 2.58 -18.23 34.41
C LEU A 270 1.70 -17.06 33.97
N CYS A 271 1.65 -16.02 34.81
CA CYS A 271 0.92 -14.79 34.52
C CYS A 271 1.83 -13.57 34.61
N GLN A 272 1.36 -12.44 34.07
CA GLN A 272 2.05 -11.16 34.12
C GLN A 272 2.47 -10.83 35.57
N GLY A 273 3.78 -10.67 35.77
CA GLY A 273 4.39 -10.41 37.08
C GLY A 273 5.16 -11.60 37.67
N ASP A 274 4.99 -12.80 37.13
CA ASP A 274 5.85 -13.94 37.45
C ASP A 274 7.25 -13.75 36.81
N SER A 275 8.30 -14.22 37.48
CA SER A 275 9.69 -13.95 37.07
C SER A 275 10.13 -14.63 35.77
N GLU A 276 9.39 -15.65 35.36
CA GLU A 276 9.66 -16.44 34.15
C GLU A 276 8.56 -16.27 33.09
N PHE A 277 7.64 -15.32 33.29
CA PHE A 277 6.61 -15.00 32.30
C PHE A 277 7.26 -14.38 31.06
N ALA A 278 7.01 -14.96 29.89
CA ALA A 278 7.34 -14.38 28.60
C ALA A 278 6.08 -13.73 28.01
N ASP A 279 6.13 -12.42 27.77
CA ASP A 279 4.99 -11.63 27.27
C ASP A 279 4.54 -12.16 25.90
N GLU A 280 5.47 -12.63 25.07
CA GLU A 280 5.21 -13.21 23.75
C GLU A 280 4.41 -14.53 23.79
N ALA A 281 4.44 -15.26 24.90
CA ALA A 281 3.71 -16.54 25.03
C ALA A 281 2.23 -16.35 25.44
N ASP A 282 1.82 -15.14 25.82
CA ASP A 282 0.42 -14.74 26.07
C ASP A 282 -0.20 -14.21 24.77
N ILE A 283 -0.67 -15.13 23.95
CA ILE A 283 -1.06 -14.90 22.56
C ILE A 283 -2.48 -14.34 22.47
N ASP A 284 -3.36 -14.69 23.41
CA ASP A 284 -4.71 -14.12 23.47
C ASP A 284 -4.80 -12.82 24.30
N GLY A 285 -3.72 -12.46 24.99
CA GLY A 285 -3.56 -11.19 25.69
C GLY A 285 -4.35 -11.11 27.00
N ASP A 286 -4.67 -12.24 27.63
CA ASP A 286 -5.42 -12.30 28.89
C ASP A 286 -4.56 -12.11 30.15
N SER A 287 -3.26 -11.84 29.95
CA SER A 287 -2.22 -11.68 30.98
C SER A 287 -1.76 -12.99 31.64
N CYS A 288 -2.10 -14.15 31.08
CA CYS A 288 -1.66 -15.47 31.57
C CYS A 288 -1.46 -16.47 30.42
N VAL A 289 -0.31 -17.16 30.39
CA VAL A 289 -0.10 -18.24 29.41
C VAL A 289 -0.86 -19.48 29.85
N SER A 290 -1.88 -19.86 29.09
CA SER A 290 -2.83 -20.90 29.44
C SER A 290 -3.02 -21.93 28.31
N LEU A 291 -4.03 -22.79 28.48
CA LEU A 291 -4.44 -23.69 27.40
C LEU A 291 -5.01 -22.92 26.20
N GLY A 292 -5.50 -21.69 26.40
CA GLY A 292 -5.95 -20.81 25.32
C GLY A 292 -4.83 -20.55 24.32
N ASP A 293 -3.71 -20.03 24.79
CA ASP A 293 -2.51 -19.72 24.01
C ASP A 293 -1.95 -20.96 23.32
N LEU A 294 -1.84 -22.06 24.06
CA LEU A 294 -1.36 -23.33 23.51
C LEU A 294 -2.25 -23.83 22.35
N VAL A 295 -3.57 -23.65 22.43
CA VAL A 295 -4.47 -24.03 21.34
C VAL A 295 -4.27 -23.12 20.13
N ILE A 296 -3.97 -21.82 20.33
CA ILE A 296 -3.67 -20.90 19.23
C ILE A 296 -2.38 -21.33 18.51
N VAL A 297 -1.29 -21.59 19.23
CA VAL A 297 -0.03 -22.12 18.65
C VAL A 297 -0.26 -23.41 17.88
N LEU A 298 -0.94 -24.38 18.50
CA LEU A 298 -1.20 -25.67 17.87
C LEU A 298 -2.11 -25.55 16.65
N SER A 299 -2.95 -24.53 16.56
CA SER A 299 -3.81 -24.29 15.41
C SER A 299 -3.05 -23.77 14.19
N ALA A 300 -1.93 -23.08 14.41
CA ALA A 300 -1.01 -22.59 13.38
C ALA A 300 0.21 -23.51 13.21
N PHE A 301 0.33 -24.61 13.95
CA PHE A 301 1.52 -25.45 13.92
C PHE A 301 1.85 -26.00 12.53
N GLY A 302 3.07 -25.74 12.08
CA GLY A 302 3.57 -26.05 10.75
C GLY A 302 3.19 -25.04 9.66
N SER A 303 2.51 -23.94 9.99
CA SER A 303 2.32 -22.83 9.05
C SER A 303 3.61 -22.04 8.88
N ASN A 304 3.87 -21.62 7.65
CA ASN A 304 4.80 -20.55 7.38
C ASN A 304 4.02 -19.23 7.42
N CYS A 305 4.71 -18.20 7.87
CA CYS A 305 4.20 -16.85 8.10
C CYS A 305 4.52 -15.91 6.92
N ASP A 306 5.04 -16.47 5.82
CA ASP A 306 5.44 -15.78 4.59
C ASP A 306 4.28 -15.57 3.59
#